data_AF-A0A1G8CPM2-F1
#
_entry.id   AF-A0A1G8CPM2-F1
#
_cell.length_a   1.000
_cell.length_b   1.000
_cell.length_c   1.000
_cell.angle_alpha   90.00
_cell.angle_beta   90.00
_cell.angle_gamma   90.00
#
_symmetry.space_group_name_H-M   'P 1'
#
loop_
_entity.id
_entity.type
_entity.pdbx_description
1 polymer ?
#
loop_
_entity_poly.entity_id
_entity_poly.type
_entity_poly.pdbx_seq_one_letter_code
_entity_poly.pdbx_strand_id
1 'polypeptide(L)'
;MRLAMFSSFIVSLSVTFSAYATSGWHDFASSSSPETVCNQNQVCQIDRLAFSRAVQLCQKDSAPNYCLALAEYGWNSTKSVAEAANQAVTYQTASNFTVLCGLKENQARPC
;
A
#
# COMPACT_ATOMS: atom_id res chain seq x y z
N MET A 1 -24.97 54.79 26.82
CA MET A 1 -24.95 53.32 27.06
C MET A 1 -25.64 52.60 25.90
N ARG A 2 -24.89 51.97 25.00
CA ARG A 2 -25.32 50.81 24.20
C ARG A 2 -24.08 49.98 23.90
N LEU A 3 -23.96 48.83 24.58
CA LEU A 3 -22.99 47.78 24.28
C LEU A 3 -23.53 46.97 23.08
N ALA A 4 -22.68 46.72 22.09
CA ALA A 4 -22.83 45.65 21.11
C ALA A 4 -21.45 44.99 20.98
N MET A 5 -21.16 43.95 21.77
CA MET A 5 -21.34 42.52 21.45
C MET A 5 -20.66 42.08 20.13
N PHE A 6 -19.44 41.60 20.31
CA PHE A 6 -18.75 40.46 19.71
C PHE A 6 -19.22 39.92 18.35
N SER A 7 -18.29 39.86 17.39
CA SER A 7 -18.24 38.74 16.45
C SER A 7 -16.78 38.39 16.18
N SER A 8 -16.24 37.50 17.01
CA SER A 8 -14.95 36.87 16.81
C SER A 8 -15.10 35.82 15.70
N PHE A 9 -14.58 36.11 14.51
CA PHE A 9 -14.45 35.11 13.45
C PHE A 9 -13.33 34.13 13.84
N ILE A 10 -13.70 32.98 14.39
CA ILE A 10 -12.80 31.84 14.52
C ILE A 10 -12.70 31.20 13.14
N VAL A 11 -11.61 31.47 12.43
CA VAL A 11 -11.23 30.75 11.21
C VAL A 11 -10.71 29.38 11.66
N SER A 12 -11.62 28.40 11.75
CA SER A 12 -11.23 27.00 11.89
C SER A 12 -10.51 26.55 10.62
N LEU A 13 -9.17 26.59 10.65
CA LEU A 13 -8.33 25.85 9.72
C LEU A 13 -8.50 24.35 10.03
N SER A 14 -9.49 23.73 9.38
CA SER A 14 -9.56 22.29 9.28
C SER A 14 -8.37 21.82 8.44
N VAL A 15 -7.32 21.37 9.13
CA VAL A 15 -6.25 20.58 8.50
C VAL A 15 -6.90 19.26 8.07
N THR A 16 -7.33 19.18 6.81
CA THR A 16 -7.71 17.93 6.18
C THR A 16 -6.45 17.08 6.04
N PHE A 17 -6.12 16.36 7.10
CA PHE A 17 -5.31 15.15 6.99
C PHE A 17 -6.10 14.21 6.07
N SER A 18 -5.82 14.28 4.76
CA SER A 18 -6.12 13.18 3.87
C SER A 18 -5.20 12.06 4.32
N ALA A 19 -5.70 11.28 5.28
CA ALA A 19 -5.16 9.97 5.57
C ALA A 19 -5.37 9.17 4.29
N TYR A 20 -4.40 9.22 3.39
CA TYR A 20 -4.22 8.18 2.40
C TYR A 20 -4.01 6.92 3.23
N ALA A 21 -5.08 6.20 3.50
CA ALA A 21 -5.00 4.86 4.03
C ALA A 21 -4.18 4.09 3.01
N THR A 22 -2.89 3.93 3.28
CA THR A 22 -2.06 2.96 2.57
C THR A 22 -2.60 1.62 3.03
N SER A 23 -3.59 1.11 2.29
CA SER A 23 -4.19 -0.19 2.56
C SER A 23 -3.07 -1.21 2.61
N GLY A 24 -2.88 -1.81 3.78
CA GLY A 24 -1.94 -2.92 3.93
C GLY A 24 -2.44 -4.09 3.09
N TRP A 25 -1.56 -5.03 2.73
CA TRP A 25 -2.02 -6.20 1.97
C TRP A 25 -3.03 -7.04 2.75
N HIS A 26 -3.08 -6.88 4.08
CA HIS A 26 -4.11 -7.41 4.95
C HIS A 26 -5.55 -7.00 4.54
N ASP A 27 -5.75 -5.78 4.04
CA ASP A 27 -7.07 -5.30 3.60
C ASP A 27 -7.53 -5.98 2.31
N PHE A 28 -6.58 -6.37 1.45
CA PHE A 28 -6.88 -7.14 0.24
C PHE A 28 -7.16 -8.60 0.56
N ALA A 29 -6.43 -9.18 1.52
CA ALA A 29 -6.57 -10.58 1.91
C ALA A 29 -7.88 -10.88 2.67
N SER A 30 -8.44 -9.89 3.38
CA SER A 30 -9.66 -10.03 4.19
C SER A 30 -10.94 -9.67 3.44
N SER A 31 -10.84 -9.07 2.25
CA SER A 31 -12.01 -8.61 1.49
C SER A 31 -12.68 -9.75 0.73
N SER A 32 -13.99 -9.88 0.88
CA SER A 32 -14.85 -10.76 0.06
C SER A 32 -15.01 -10.26 -1.38
N SER A 33 -14.72 -8.99 -1.63
CA SER A 33 -14.76 -8.33 -2.94
C SER A 33 -13.49 -7.47 -3.10
N PRO A 34 -12.32 -8.08 -3.37
CA PRO A 34 -11.04 -7.37 -3.44
C PRO A 34 -11.01 -6.31 -4.57
N GLU A 35 -11.96 -6.36 -5.50
CA GLU A 35 -12.10 -5.41 -6.60
C GLU A 35 -12.67 -4.05 -6.15
N THR A 36 -13.52 -4.06 -5.13
CA THR A 36 -14.15 -2.84 -4.60
C THR A 36 -13.28 -2.10 -3.59
N VAL A 37 -12.19 -2.70 -3.10
CA VAL A 37 -11.34 -2.13 -2.05
C VAL A 37 -10.67 -0.82 -2.50
N CYS A 38 -10.32 -0.70 -3.79
CA CYS A 38 -9.48 0.40 -4.28
C CYS A 38 -10.22 1.56 -4.94
N ASN A 39 -11.50 1.44 -5.28
CA ASN A 39 -12.24 2.44 -6.07
C ASN A 39 -11.36 3.00 -7.24
N GLN A 40 -11.47 4.29 -7.58
CA GLN A 40 -10.62 5.00 -8.55
C GLN A 40 -9.26 5.48 -7.96
N ASN A 41 -8.85 5.00 -6.78
CA ASN A 41 -7.56 5.38 -6.22
C ASN A 41 -6.42 4.62 -6.91
N GLN A 42 -5.67 5.32 -7.76
CA GLN A 42 -4.57 4.75 -8.55
C GLN A 42 -3.50 4.08 -7.68
N VAL A 43 -3.14 4.65 -6.52
CA VAL A 43 -2.13 4.07 -5.62
C VAL A 43 -2.61 2.73 -5.07
N CYS A 44 -3.87 2.65 -4.66
CA CYS A 44 -4.46 1.40 -4.21
C CYS A 44 -4.53 0.36 -5.34
N GLN A 45 -4.90 0.77 -6.56
CA GLN A 45 -4.94 -0.15 -7.71
C GLN A 45 -3.56 -0.75 -8.02
N ILE A 46 -2.50 0.05 -7.88
CA ILE A 46 -1.11 -0.41 -8.02
C ILE A 46 -0.76 -1.40 -6.89
N ASP A 47 -1.07 -1.07 -5.63
CA ASP A 47 -0.83 -1.95 -4.49
C ASP A 47 -1.60 -3.29 -4.62
N ARG A 48 -2.84 -3.24 -5.11
CA ARG A 48 -3.67 -4.43 -5.39
C ARG A 48 -3.06 -5.30 -6.49
N LEU A 49 -2.53 -4.69 -7.56
CA LEU A 49 -1.85 -5.44 -8.63
C LEU A 49 -0.62 -6.17 -8.08
N ALA A 50 0.18 -5.48 -7.25
CA ALA A 50 1.35 -6.07 -6.61
C ALA A 50 0.97 -7.24 -5.70
N PHE A 51 -0.07 -7.07 -4.87
CA PHE A 51 -0.62 -8.13 -4.01
C PHE A 51 -1.12 -9.32 -4.83
N SER A 52 -1.93 -9.09 -5.87
CA SER A 52 -2.49 -10.17 -6.70
C SER A 52 -1.39 -11.02 -7.34
N ARG A 53 -0.33 -10.38 -7.85
CA ARG A 53 0.84 -11.07 -8.39
C ARG A 53 1.58 -11.85 -7.31
N ALA A 54 1.77 -11.28 -6.13
CA ALA A 54 2.40 -11.97 -5.00
C ALA A 54 1.61 -13.23 -4.60
N VAL A 55 0.28 -13.16 -4.52
CA VAL A 55 -0.58 -14.34 -4.25
C VAL A 55 -0.37 -15.43 -5.30
N GLN A 56 -0.39 -15.09 -6.59
CA GLN A 56 -0.23 -16.05 -7.68
C GLN A 56 1.11 -16.77 -7.67
N LEU A 57 2.16 -16.10 -7.21
CA LEU A 57 3.51 -16.65 -7.12
C LEU A 57 3.70 -17.43 -5.81
N CYS A 58 3.27 -16.87 -4.68
CA CYS A 58 3.41 -17.46 -3.35
C CYS A 58 2.57 -18.73 -3.13
N GLN A 59 1.44 -18.89 -3.81
CA GLN A 59 0.63 -20.12 -3.71
C GLN A 59 1.39 -21.38 -4.15
N LYS A 60 2.48 -21.24 -4.92
CA LYS A 60 3.33 -22.34 -5.38
C LYS A 60 4.45 -22.68 -4.40
N ASP A 61 4.65 -21.86 -3.36
CA ASP A 61 5.67 -22.10 -2.35
C ASP A 61 5.20 -23.07 -1.27
N SER A 62 6.15 -23.72 -0.60
CA SER A 62 5.91 -24.57 0.57
C SER A 62 5.30 -23.84 1.76
N ALA A 63 5.52 -22.52 1.89
CA ALA A 63 4.97 -21.68 2.94
C ALA A 63 4.33 -20.40 2.37
N PRO A 64 3.13 -20.49 1.76
CA PRO A 64 2.51 -19.37 1.03
C PRO A 64 2.29 -18.11 1.87
N ASN A 65 1.90 -18.27 3.14
CA ASN A 65 1.67 -17.12 4.04
C ASN A 65 2.97 -16.38 4.39
N TYR A 66 4.06 -17.12 4.59
CA TYR A 66 5.37 -16.53 4.86
C TYR A 66 5.91 -15.82 3.61
N CYS A 67 5.73 -16.42 2.43
CA CYS A 67 6.05 -15.79 1.15
C CYS A 67 5.29 -14.46 0.98
N LEU A 68 3.99 -14.43 1.27
CA LEU A 68 3.18 -13.21 1.15
C LEU A 68 3.68 -12.09 2.09
N ALA A 69 4.06 -12.43 3.32
CA ALA A 69 4.63 -11.45 4.25
C ALA A 69 5.98 -10.90 3.76
N LEU A 70 6.86 -11.75 3.21
CA LEU A 70 8.12 -11.31 2.60
C LEU A 70 7.90 -10.45 1.35
N ALA A 71 6.91 -10.81 0.53
CA ALA A 71 6.54 -10.06 -0.66
C ALA A 71 5.98 -8.67 -0.30
N GLU A 72 5.16 -8.57 0.74
CA GLU A 72 4.65 -7.28 1.24
C GLU A 72 5.81 -6.39 1.71
N TYR A 73 6.75 -6.97 2.47
CA TYR A 73 7.96 -6.26 2.89
C TYR A 73 8.78 -5.76 1.69
N GLY A 74 9.03 -6.62 0.70
CA GLY A 74 9.77 -6.25 -0.51
C GLY A 74 9.06 -5.18 -1.34
N TRP A 75 7.73 -5.24 -1.41
CA TRP A 75 6.93 -4.21 -2.06
C TRP A 75 7.03 -2.86 -1.35
N ASN A 76 6.87 -2.84 -0.03
CA ASN A 76 7.01 -1.61 0.76
C ASN A 76 8.42 -1.01 0.62
N SER A 77 9.46 -1.85 0.61
CA SER A 77 10.83 -1.39 0.34
C SER A 77 10.97 -0.78 -1.07
N THR A 78 10.37 -1.40 -2.09
CA THR A 78 10.33 -0.86 -3.47
C THR A 78 9.68 0.52 -3.50
N LYS A 79 8.56 0.71 -2.79
CA LYS A 79 7.89 2.00 -2.68
C LYS A 79 8.78 3.05 -2.01
N SER A 80 9.41 2.71 -0.89
CA SER A 80 10.32 3.63 -0.18
C SER A 80 11.53 4.04 -1.02
N VAL A 81 12.10 3.13 -1.82
CA VAL A 81 13.21 3.45 -2.73
C VAL A 81 12.74 4.39 -3.84
N ALA A 82 11.57 4.15 -4.43
CA ALA A 82 11.00 5.04 -5.44
C ALA A 82 10.75 6.44 -4.87
N GLU A 83 10.18 6.54 -3.67
CA GLU A 83 9.96 7.81 -2.97
C GLU A 83 11.28 8.56 -2.72
N ALA A 84 12.31 7.87 -2.20
CA ALA A 84 13.63 8.44 -1.99
C ALA A 84 14.29 8.94 -3.30
N ALA A 85 13.95 8.31 -4.43
CA ALA A 85 14.40 8.71 -5.76
C ALA A 85 13.52 9.79 -6.43
N ASN A 86 12.49 10.30 -5.74
CA ASN A 86 11.45 11.16 -6.33
C ASN A 86 10.77 10.56 -7.57
N GLN A 87 10.62 9.23 -7.59
CA GLN A 87 9.97 8.47 -8.65
C GLN A 87 8.58 8.00 -8.21
N ALA A 88 7.60 8.14 -9.10
CA ALA A 88 6.28 7.57 -8.87
C ALA A 88 6.31 6.05 -9.03
N VAL A 89 5.67 5.34 -8.11
CA VAL A 89 5.38 3.91 -8.28
C VAL A 89 4.28 3.78 -9.34
N THR A 90 4.47 2.89 -10.30
CA THR A 90 3.56 2.72 -11.44
C THR A 90 3.01 1.30 -11.51
N TYR A 91 2.02 1.07 -12.38
CA TYR A 91 1.58 -0.28 -12.75
C TYR A 91 2.75 -1.14 -13.24
N GLN A 92 3.70 -0.55 -13.98
CA GLN A 92 4.89 -1.26 -14.44
C GLN A 92 5.73 -1.73 -13.26
N THR A 93 5.89 -0.90 -12.23
CA THR A 93 6.59 -1.26 -10.99
C THR A 93 5.90 -2.43 -10.29
N ALA A 94 4.58 -2.36 -10.09
CA ALA A 94 3.79 -3.45 -9.48
C ALA A 94 3.80 -4.75 -10.31
N SER A 95 3.86 -4.66 -11.64
CA SER A 95 3.92 -5.83 -12.51
C SER A 95 5.28 -6.51 -12.54
N ASN A 96 6.36 -5.80 -12.19
CA ASN A 96 7.74 -6.28 -12.37
C ASN A 96 8.55 -6.39 -11.06
N PHE A 97 8.08 -5.89 -9.92
CA PHE A 97 8.86 -5.99 -8.68
C PHE A 97 9.20 -7.45 -8.34
N THR A 98 10.33 -7.66 -7.69
CA THR A 98 10.75 -9.02 -7.31
C THR A 98 9.92 -9.49 -6.12
N VAL A 99 9.19 -10.61 -6.29
CA VAL A 99 8.48 -11.29 -5.20
C VAL A 99 9.44 -12.31 -4.58
N LEU A 100 9.54 -12.34 -3.25
CA LEU A 100 10.50 -13.21 -2.54
C LEU A 100 9.77 -14.40 -1.91
N CYS A 101 10.10 -15.62 -2.35
CA CYS A 101 9.52 -16.91 -1.94
C CYS A 101 10.44 -17.66 -0.94
N GLY A 102 10.67 -17.05 0.21
CA GLY A 102 11.40 -17.66 1.33
C GLY A 102 12.90 -17.34 1.38
N LEU A 103 13.57 -17.96 2.36
CA LEU A 103 15.01 -17.83 2.60
C LEU A 103 15.68 -19.18 2.32
N LYS A 104 16.61 -19.22 1.37
CA LYS A 104 17.52 -20.37 1.19
C LYS A 104 18.91 -19.93 1.62
N GLU A 105 19.52 -20.65 2.55
CA GLU A 105 20.91 -20.36 2.99
C GLU A 105 21.10 -18.89 3.44
N ASN A 106 20.13 -18.35 4.19
CA ASN A 106 20.08 -16.94 4.63
C ASN A 106 19.96 -15.90 3.51
N GLN A 107 19.65 -16.30 2.28
CA GLN A 107 19.39 -15.39 1.17
C GLN A 107 17.92 -15.45 0.76
N ALA A 108 17.34 -14.27 0.53
CA ALA A 108 16.00 -14.17 -0.03
C ALA A 108 16.00 -14.73 -1.45
N ARG A 109 15.13 -15.70 -1.70
CA ARG A 109 14.99 -16.35 -3.01
C ARG A 109 13.81 -15.74 -3.74
N PRO A 110 13.93 -15.34 -5.01
CA PRO A 110 12.79 -14.90 -5.79
C PRO A 110 11.81 -16.05 -6.04
N CYS A 111 10.53 -15.68 -6.13
CA CYS A 111 9.53 -16.40 -6.89
C CYS A 111 9.74 -16.11 -8.40
#